data_AF-A0AAE6YF34-F1
#
_entry.id   AF-A0AAE6YF34-F1
#
_cell.length_a   1.000
_cell.length_b   1.000
_cell.length_c   1.000
_cell.angle_alpha   90.00
_cell.angle_beta   90.00
_cell.angle_gamma   90.00
#
_symmetry.space_group_name_H-M   'P 1'
#
loop_
_entity.id
_entity.type
_entity.pdbx_description
1 polymer ?
#
loop_
_entity_poly.entity_id
_entity_poly.type
_entity_poly.pdbx_seq_one_letter_code
_entity_poly.pdbx_strand_id
1 'polypeptide(L)'
;MALFNKKARTVDSLIREANAAFADFSADPEYVENVLKPVLPKLYAAVKMREFTSTDQLEAVAAPLKTLPPLDAALCAASVLHAAGRLLASDPLGESLANFVAIAGTAGAWKAVPLVKEPRDVRRLIDALNVLWRYEPSPYRELDHAQAVYAGGHLSLALGLDHDALTSRWREALRLLSEVDPALGRSPQERERITRTRQHLEREWSEQLASLSTGE
;
A
#
# COMPACT_ATOMS: atom_id res chain seq x y z
N MET A 1 -23.68 23.24 4.02
CA MET A 1 -22.43 23.62 3.32
C MET A 1 -21.62 24.56 4.21
N ALA A 2 -20.80 24.01 5.10
CA ALA A 2 -19.84 24.67 5.98
C ALA A 2 -19.09 23.49 6.65
N LEU A 3 -17.77 23.35 6.69
CA LEU A 3 -16.66 24.30 6.70
C LEU A 3 -15.49 23.73 5.87
N PHE A 4 -15.17 24.34 4.72
CA PHE A 4 -13.81 24.30 4.19
C PHE A 4 -12.95 25.27 5.02
N ASN A 5 -12.66 24.89 6.27
CA ASN A 5 -11.64 25.55 7.07
C ASN A 5 -10.50 24.55 7.32
N LYS A 6 -9.78 24.23 6.25
CA LYS A 6 -8.44 23.64 6.31
C LYS A 6 -7.59 24.55 5.45
N LYS A 7 -6.57 25.19 6.05
CA LYS A 7 -5.53 25.96 5.35
C LYS A 7 -5.28 25.33 3.98
N ALA A 8 -5.40 26.11 2.91
CA ALA A 8 -4.99 25.66 1.58
C ALA A 8 -3.53 25.22 1.69
N ARG A 9 -3.29 23.90 1.74
CA ARG A 9 -1.94 23.34 1.80
C ARG A 9 -1.26 23.71 0.49
N THR A 10 -0.12 24.39 0.57
CA THR A 10 0.65 24.78 -0.62
C THR A 10 1.43 23.57 -1.12
N VAL A 11 1.93 23.70 -2.36
CA VAL A 11 2.85 22.72 -2.98
C VAL A 11 4.01 22.39 -2.04
N ASP A 12 4.62 23.43 -1.52
CA ASP A 12 5.79 23.32 -0.67
C ASP A 12 5.46 22.68 0.69
N SER A 13 4.23 22.83 1.20
CA SER A 13 3.85 22.16 2.45
C SER A 13 3.63 20.67 2.23
N LEU A 14 3.06 20.27 1.09
CA LEU A 14 2.82 18.87 0.77
C LEU A 14 4.08 18.13 0.33
N ILE A 15 4.97 18.79 -0.41
CA ILE A 15 6.32 18.26 -0.69
C ILE A 15 7.08 18.07 0.62
N ARG A 16 7.00 19.02 1.55
CA ARG A 16 7.64 18.90 2.86
C ARG A 16 7.05 17.79 3.72
N GLU A 17 5.73 17.66 3.77
CA GLU A 17 5.05 16.57 4.48
C GLU A 17 5.33 15.21 3.85
N ALA A 18 5.36 15.11 2.52
CA ALA A 18 5.71 13.89 1.82
C ALA A 18 7.19 13.53 2.01
N ASN A 19 8.09 14.51 1.98
CA ASN A 19 9.51 14.30 2.30
C ASN A 19 9.71 13.90 3.77
N ALA A 20 8.93 14.45 4.70
CA ALA A 20 8.98 14.07 6.11
C ALA A 20 8.46 12.65 6.34
N ALA A 21 7.27 12.33 5.82
CA ALA A 21 6.74 10.97 5.85
C ALA A 21 7.70 10.00 5.18
N PHE A 22 8.29 10.38 4.05
CA PHE A 22 9.27 9.55 3.37
C PHE A 22 10.57 9.40 4.17
N ALA A 23 11.04 10.44 4.85
CA ALA A 23 12.16 10.32 5.77
C ALA A 23 11.85 9.30 6.87
N ASP A 24 10.60 9.20 7.32
CA ASP A 24 10.17 8.15 8.26
C ASP A 24 10.20 6.75 7.59
N PHE A 25 9.85 6.66 6.31
CA PHE A 25 9.89 5.41 5.53
C PHE A 25 11.25 5.06 4.94
N SER A 26 12.26 5.94 4.95
CA SER A 26 13.52 5.70 4.25
C SER A 26 14.77 6.27 4.87
N ALA A 27 14.69 7.40 5.58
CA ALA A 27 15.81 8.07 6.27
C ALA A 27 17.15 8.11 5.51
N ASP A 28 17.14 7.96 4.18
CA ASP A 28 18.31 8.03 3.31
C ASP A 28 18.23 9.34 2.50
N PRO A 29 19.06 10.35 2.84
CA PRO A 29 19.06 11.64 2.17
C PRO A 29 19.40 11.56 0.68
N GLU A 30 20.29 10.64 0.27
CA GLU A 30 20.65 10.45 -1.14
C GLU A 30 19.49 9.89 -1.94
N TYR A 31 18.74 8.97 -1.34
CA TYR A 31 17.55 8.41 -1.94
C TYR A 31 16.46 9.48 -2.14
N VAL A 32 16.23 10.33 -1.13
CA VAL A 32 15.26 11.44 -1.23
C VAL A 32 15.62 12.39 -2.37
N GLU A 33 16.90 12.70 -2.52
CA GLU A 33 17.38 13.61 -3.56
C GLU A 33 17.24 13.03 -4.96
N ASN A 34 17.66 11.77 -5.15
CA ASN A 34 17.85 11.18 -6.47
C ASN A 34 16.61 10.44 -7.01
N VAL A 35 15.74 9.93 -6.14
CA VAL A 35 14.60 9.09 -6.54
C VAL A 35 13.27 9.83 -6.37
N LEU A 36 13.10 10.57 -5.27
CA LEU A 36 11.78 11.12 -4.92
C LEU A 36 11.53 12.54 -5.38
N LYS A 37 12.51 13.43 -5.22
CA LYS A 37 12.37 14.82 -5.70
C LYS A 37 12.00 14.90 -7.19
N PRO A 38 12.38 13.95 -8.07
CA PRO A 38 11.89 13.93 -9.45
C PRO A 38 10.43 13.46 -9.62
N VAL A 39 9.89 12.68 -8.68
CA VAL A 39 8.58 12.00 -8.79
C VAL A 39 7.49 12.73 -8.02
N LEU A 40 7.79 13.18 -6.80
CA LEU A 40 6.85 13.89 -5.91
C LEU A 40 6.24 15.15 -6.52
N PRO A 41 6.99 16.05 -7.19
CA PRO A 41 6.42 17.23 -7.83
C PRO A 41 5.49 16.88 -9.00
N LYS A 42 5.74 15.78 -9.72
CA LYS A 42 4.85 15.31 -10.80
C LYS A 42 3.54 14.78 -10.24
N LEU A 43 3.62 13.94 -9.20
CA LEU A 43 2.45 13.43 -8.47
C LEU A 43 1.69 14.54 -7.75
N TYR A 44 2.36 15.60 -7.33
CA TYR A 44 1.71 16.76 -6.72
C TYR A 44 1.10 17.73 -7.75
N ALA A 45 1.80 18.03 -8.84
CA ALA A 45 1.26 18.85 -9.93
C ALA A 45 -0.01 18.21 -10.50
N ALA A 46 0.02 16.88 -10.64
CA ALA A 46 -1.14 16.04 -10.86
C ALA A 46 -2.30 16.35 -9.90
N VAL A 47 -2.08 16.28 -8.58
CA VAL A 47 -3.10 16.58 -7.55
C VAL A 47 -3.66 18.01 -7.69
N LYS A 48 -2.80 19.00 -7.98
CA LYS A 48 -3.16 20.43 -7.92
C LYS A 48 -3.85 20.93 -9.19
N MET A 49 -3.42 20.48 -10.37
CA MET A 49 -3.84 21.08 -11.63
C MET A 49 -5.30 20.74 -11.98
N ARG A 50 -5.87 19.65 -11.44
CA ARG A 50 -7.20 19.14 -11.85
C ARG A 50 -7.32 18.95 -13.38
N GLU A 51 -6.19 18.87 -14.06
CA GLU A 51 -6.07 18.79 -15.53
C GLU A 51 -6.16 17.34 -16.02
N PHE A 52 -6.64 16.42 -15.18
CA PHE A 52 -6.89 15.05 -15.59
C PHE A 52 -8.23 14.95 -16.28
N THR A 53 -8.18 14.92 -17.59
CA THR A 53 -9.33 14.72 -18.45
C THR A 53 -9.54 13.24 -18.79
N SER A 54 -8.59 12.34 -18.47
CA SER A 54 -8.72 10.90 -18.74
C SER A 54 -7.96 10.01 -17.75
N THR A 55 -8.34 8.73 -17.70
CA THR A 55 -7.64 7.66 -16.97
C THR A 55 -6.20 7.45 -17.45
N ASP A 56 -5.93 7.65 -18.74
CA ASP A 56 -4.59 7.47 -19.32
C ASP A 56 -3.57 8.47 -18.74
N GLN A 57 -4.03 9.68 -18.45
CA GLN A 57 -3.19 10.70 -17.80
C GLN A 57 -2.91 10.36 -16.33
N LEU A 58 -3.87 9.73 -15.64
CA LEU A 58 -3.67 9.22 -14.29
C LEU A 58 -2.65 8.09 -14.27
N GLU A 59 -2.72 7.18 -15.24
CA GLU A 59 -1.74 6.10 -15.38
C GLU A 59 -0.34 6.62 -15.74
N ALA A 60 -0.23 7.60 -16.64
CA ALA A 60 1.04 8.23 -17.00
C ALA A 60 1.74 8.89 -15.80
N VAL A 61 0.96 9.35 -14.82
CA VAL A 61 1.45 9.96 -13.59
C VAL A 61 1.93 8.92 -12.58
N ALA A 62 1.31 7.75 -12.53
CA ALA A 62 1.77 6.62 -11.73
C ALA A 62 2.89 5.80 -12.41
N ALA A 63 3.06 5.93 -13.73
CA ALA A 63 4.06 5.20 -14.52
C ALA A 63 5.50 5.29 -13.99
N PRO A 64 6.00 6.43 -13.49
CA PRO A 64 7.34 6.51 -12.90
C PRO A 64 7.55 5.58 -11.69
N LEU A 65 6.50 5.19 -10.96
CA LEU A 65 6.63 4.22 -9.86
C LEU A 65 6.98 2.83 -10.40
N LYS A 66 6.51 2.48 -11.60
CA LYS A 66 6.76 1.16 -12.23
C LYS A 66 8.22 1.01 -12.68
N THR A 67 8.98 2.10 -12.79
CA THR A 67 10.39 2.09 -13.19
C THR A 67 11.36 2.01 -12.01
N LEU A 68 10.86 2.18 -10.78
CA LEU A 68 11.66 2.08 -9.56
C LEU A 68 11.89 0.61 -9.18
N PRO A 69 12.96 0.30 -8.42
CA PRO A 69 13.09 -0.98 -7.74
C PRO A 69 11.86 -1.30 -6.88
N PRO A 70 11.55 -2.59 -6.60
CA PRO A 70 10.31 -2.97 -5.93
C PRO A 70 10.05 -2.30 -4.57
N LEU A 71 11.05 -2.30 -3.69
CA LEU A 71 10.96 -1.67 -2.37
C LEU A 71 10.75 -0.16 -2.51
N ASP A 72 11.51 0.45 -3.41
CA ASP A 72 11.51 1.88 -3.71
C ASP A 72 10.16 2.37 -4.22
N ALA A 73 9.53 1.60 -5.12
CA ALA A 73 8.19 1.84 -5.61
C ALA A 73 7.16 1.82 -4.47
N ALA A 74 7.24 0.81 -3.59
CA ALA A 74 6.33 0.67 -2.44
C ALA A 74 6.44 1.85 -1.46
N LEU A 75 7.66 2.21 -1.08
CA LEU A 75 7.92 3.30 -0.13
C LEU A 75 7.53 4.67 -0.71
N CYS A 76 7.80 4.90 -2.00
CA CYS A 76 7.43 6.15 -2.67
C CYS A 76 5.91 6.29 -2.72
N ALA A 77 5.19 5.25 -3.12
CA ALA A 77 3.74 5.24 -3.17
C ALA A 77 3.11 5.44 -1.77
N ALA A 78 3.58 4.70 -0.76
CA ALA A 78 3.10 4.82 0.61
C ALA A 78 3.28 6.24 1.17
N SER A 79 4.42 6.87 0.90
CA SER A 79 4.70 8.24 1.39
C SER A 79 3.81 9.29 0.74
N VAL A 80 3.57 9.17 -0.57
CA VAL A 80 2.65 10.03 -1.32
C VAL A 80 1.24 9.91 -0.73
N LEU A 81 0.77 8.69 -0.51
CA LEU A 81 -0.56 8.42 0.03
C LEU A 81 -0.69 8.84 1.49
N HIS A 82 0.36 8.69 2.30
CA HIS A 82 0.36 9.16 3.68
C HIS A 82 0.21 10.68 3.76
N ALA A 83 0.99 11.42 2.97
CA ALA A 83 1.01 12.88 3.01
C ALA A 83 -0.19 13.54 2.31
N ALA A 84 -0.57 13.01 1.14
CA ALA A 84 -1.55 13.62 0.25
C ALA A 84 -2.84 12.79 0.08
N GLY A 85 -2.91 11.56 0.59
CA GLY A 85 -4.03 10.65 0.34
C GLY A 85 -5.39 11.21 0.79
N ARG A 86 -5.45 12.01 1.85
CA ARG A 86 -6.70 12.68 2.27
C ARG A 86 -7.14 13.82 1.34
N LEU A 87 -6.18 14.47 0.67
CA LEU A 87 -6.49 15.49 -0.32
C LEU A 87 -6.90 14.86 -1.64
N LEU A 88 -6.20 13.78 -2.03
CA LEU A 88 -6.55 12.96 -3.18
C LEU A 88 -7.98 12.40 -3.05
N ALA A 89 -8.32 11.80 -1.92
CA ALA A 89 -9.66 11.25 -1.68
C ALA A 89 -10.79 12.30 -1.52
N SER A 90 -10.52 13.59 -1.77
CA SER A 90 -11.54 14.64 -1.62
C SER A 90 -12.45 14.81 -2.85
N ASP A 91 -12.07 14.23 -4.00
CA ASP A 91 -12.88 14.19 -5.21
C ASP A 91 -12.63 12.90 -6.02
N PRO A 92 -13.52 12.53 -6.97
CA PRO A 92 -13.45 11.23 -7.67
C PRO A 92 -12.19 11.02 -8.52
N LEU A 93 -11.62 12.09 -9.09
CA LEU A 93 -10.39 12.00 -9.89
C LEU A 93 -9.17 11.82 -8.98
N GLY A 94 -9.13 12.55 -7.86
CA GLY A 94 -8.10 12.36 -6.85
C GLY A 94 -8.18 10.98 -6.18
N GLU A 95 -9.37 10.46 -5.93
CA GLU A 95 -9.56 9.08 -5.43
C GLU A 95 -9.04 8.06 -6.45
N SER A 96 -9.33 8.26 -7.74
CA SER A 96 -8.80 7.41 -8.82
C SER A 96 -7.26 7.46 -8.87
N LEU A 97 -6.67 8.64 -8.74
CA LEU A 97 -5.21 8.79 -8.68
C LEU A 97 -4.61 8.08 -7.46
N ALA A 98 -5.23 8.22 -6.28
CA ALA A 98 -4.79 7.50 -5.09
C ALA A 98 -4.83 5.98 -5.30
N ASN A 99 -5.88 5.46 -5.94
CA ASN A 99 -6.00 4.05 -6.26
C ASN A 99 -4.89 3.60 -7.23
N PHE A 100 -4.56 4.37 -8.27
CA PHE A 100 -3.46 4.03 -9.19
C PHE A 100 -2.10 4.00 -8.50
N VAL A 101 -1.84 4.98 -7.61
CA VAL A 101 -0.61 5.02 -6.81
C VAL A 101 -0.55 3.84 -5.85
N ALA A 102 -1.68 3.48 -5.21
CA ALA A 102 -1.78 2.33 -4.33
C ALA A 102 -1.48 1.02 -5.06
N ILE A 103 -2.16 0.76 -6.19
CA ILE A 103 -1.96 -0.44 -7.01
C ILE A 103 -0.50 -0.59 -7.43
N ALA A 104 0.13 0.50 -7.89
CA ALA A 104 1.55 0.48 -8.26
C ALA A 104 2.46 0.18 -7.05
N GLY A 105 2.19 0.80 -5.91
CA GLY A 105 2.91 0.59 -4.67
C GLY A 105 2.76 -0.83 -4.11
N THR A 106 1.54 -1.37 -4.10
CA THR A 106 1.20 -2.73 -3.67
C THR A 106 1.89 -3.76 -4.55
N ALA A 107 1.89 -3.57 -5.88
CA ALA A 107 2.64 -4.43 -6.79
C ALA A 107 4.16 -4.39 -6.53
N GLY A 108 4.72 -3.21 -6.21
CA GLY A 108 6.10 -3.07 -5.75
C GLY A 108 6.36 -3.81 -4.44
N ALA A 109 5.47 -3.65 -3.46
CA ALA A 109 5.58 -4.23 -2.14
C ALA A 109 5.61 -5.76 -2.20
N TRP A 110 4.67 -6.37 -2.95
CA TRP A 110 4.62 -7.83 -3.12
C TRP A 110 5.87 -8.40 -3.79
N LYS A 111 6.45 -7.68 -4.75
CA LYS A 111 7.73 -8.06 -5.36
C LYS A 111 8.91 -7.89 -4.40
N ALA A 112 8.81 -6.95 -3.45
CA ALA A 112 9.84 -6.69 -2.45
C ALA A 112 9.84 -7.69 -1.28
N VAL A 113 8.67 -8.22 -0.90
CA VAL A 113 8.52 -9.18 0.23
C VAL A 113 9.57 -10.30 0.24
N PRO A 114 9.82 -11.04 -0.86
CA PRO A 114 10.82 -12.12 -0.82
C PRO A 114 12.27 -11.61 -0.80
N LEU A 115 12.51 -10.36 -1.20
CA LEU A 115 13.84 -9.79 -1.45
C LEU A 115 14.43 -9.06 -0.24
N VAL A 116 13.59 -8.44 0.59
CA VAL A 116 14.06 -7.68 1.75
C VAL A 116 14.54 -8.62 2.86
N LYS A 117 15.72 -8.34 3.41
CA LYS A 117 16.34 -9.11 4.50
C LYS A 117 16.81 -8.20 5.64
N GLU A 118 17.21 -6.97 5.32
CA GLU A 118 17.66 -6.01 6.31
C GLU A 118 16.53 -5.61 7.26
N PRO A 119 16.71 -5.72 8.59
CA PRO A 119 15.65 -5.43 9.56
C PRO A 119 15.04 -4.03 9.43
N ARG A 120 15.82 -3.06 8.96
CA ARG A 120 15.35 -1.71 8.64
C ARG A 120 14.33 -1.73 7.50
N ASP A 121 14.66 -2.37 6.39
CA ASP A 121 13.84 -2.39 5.17
C ASP A 121 12.60 -3.24 5.33
N VAL A 122 12.70 -4.32 6.11
CA VAL A 122 11.59 -5.15 6.53
C VAL A 122 10.54 -4.32 7.29
N ARG A 123 10.96 -3.53 8.31
CA ARG A 123 10.05 -2.64 9.05
C ARG A 123 9.40 -1.60 8.12
N ARG A 124 10.20 -0.97 7.27
CA ARG A 124 9.73 0.05 6.31
C ARG A 124 8.69 -0.53 5.34
N LEU A 125 8.91 -1.75 4.86
CA LEU A 125 7.98 -2.43 3.97
C LEU A 125 6.65 -2.77 4.69
N ILE A 126 6.71 -3.19 5.95
CA ILE A 126 5.50 -3.40 6.78
C ILE A 126 4.71 -2.10 6.91
N ASP A 127 5.37 -0.98 7.22
CA ASP A 127 4.70 0.31 7.35
C ASP A 127 4.12 0.79 6.02
N ALA A 128 4.81 0.55 4.91
CA ALA A 128 4.30 0.86 3.57
C ALA A 128 3.04 0.05 3.25
N LEU A 129 3.06 -1.27 3.47
CA LEU A 129 1.90 -2.14 3.29
C LEU A 129 0.69 -1.65 4.10
N ASN A 130 0.91 -1.21 5.35
CA ASN A 130 -0.13 -0.66 6.24
C ASN A 130 -0.78 0.64 5.74
N VAL A 131 -0.08 1.40 4.90
CA VAL A 131 -0.63 2.59 4.24
C VAL A 131 -1.34 2.21 2.95
N LEU A 132 -0.69 1.40 2.11
CA LEU A 132 -1.12 1.10 0.74
C LEU A 132 -2.52 0.48 0.68
N TRP A 133 -2.80 -0.52 1.52
CA TRP A 133 -4.08 -1.25 1.47
C TRP A 133 -5.29 -0.33 1.62
N ARG A 134 -5.18 0.78 2.37
CA ARG A 134 -6.28 1.70 2.65
C ARG A 134 -6.78 2.44 1.41
N TYR A 135 -5.92 2.51 0.40
CA TYR A 135 -6.16 3.21 -0.85
C TYR A 135 -6.36 2.24 -2.03
N GLU A 136 -6.41 0.93 -1.79
CA GLU A 136 -6.84 -0.01 -2.83
C GLU A 136 -8.35 0.15 -3.10
N PRO A 137 -8.78 -0.02 -4.36
CA PRO A 137 -10.19 0.08 -4.70
C PRO A 137 -10.97 -1.11 -4.13
N SER A 138 -12.19 -0.84 -3.65
CA SER A 138 -13.17 -1.91 -3.40
C SER A 138 -13.48 -2.62 -4.73
N PRO A 139 -13.55 -3.96 -4.78
CA PRO A 139 -13.67 -4.92 -3.66
C PRO A 139 -12.36 -5.53 -3.15
N TYR A 140 -11.19 -5.07 -3.62
CA TYR A 140 -9.92 -5.70 -3.32
C TYR A 140 -9.27 -5.22 -2.03
N ARG A 141 -9.69 -4.05 -1.53
CA ARG A 141 -9.17 -3.44 -0.31
C ARG A 141 -9.09 -4.38 0.89
N GLU A 142 -10.17 -5.07 1.21
CA GLU A 142 -10.25 -5.96 2.38
C GLU A 142 -9.37 -7.20 2.18
N LEU A 143 -9.28 -7.69 0.95
CA LEU A 143 -8.39 -8.78 0.56
C LEU A 143 -6.92 -8.36 0.66
N ASP A 144 -6.56 -7.16 0.20
CA ASP A 144 -5.22 -6.60 0.32
C ASP A 144 -4.85 -6.27 1.76
N HIS A 145 -5.81 -5.89 2.60
CA HIS A 145 -5.58 -5.72 4.04
C HIS A 145 -5.19 -7.05 4.71
N ALA A 146 -5.96 -8.11 4.48
CA ALA A 146 -5.65 -9.44 5.01
C ALA A 146 -4.28 -9.93 4.55
N GLN A 147 -3.98 -9.77 3.26
CA GLN A 147 -2.67 -10.13 2.70
C GLN A 147 -1.54 -9.26 3.27
N ALA A 148 -1.73 -7.95 3.45
CA ALA A 148 -0.73 -7.07 4.05
C ALA A 148 -0.38 -7.48 5.49
N VAL A 149 -1.39 -7.85 6.30
CA VAL A 149 -1.18 -8.37 7.66
C VAL A 149 -0.41 -9.69 7.62
N TYR A 150 -0.78 -10.59 6.71
CA TYR A 150 -0.09 -11.88 6.54
C TYR A 150 1.39 -11.70 6.14
N ALA A 151 1.64 -10.88 5.11
CA ALA A 151 3.00 -10.52 4.68
C ALA A 151 3.79 -9.85 5.80
N GLY A 152 3.14 -9.01 6.61
CA GLY A 152 3.76 -8.41 7.78
C GLY A 152 4.23 -9.45 8.81
N GLY A 153 3.52 -10.57 8.97
CA GLY A 153 3.98 -11.71 9.76
C GLY A 153 5.20 -12.40 9.14
N HIS A 154 5.18 -12.68 7.84
CA HIS A 154 6.33 -13.25 7.11
C HIS A 154 7.59 -12.38 7.22
N LEU A 155 7.42 -11.07 7.03
CA LEU A 155 8.48 -10.08 7.18
C LEU A 155 8.99 -10.04 8.63
N SER A 156 8.10 -10.20 9.61
CA SER A 156 8.47 -10.22 11.03
C SER A 156 9.31 -11.44 11.44
N LEU A 157 9.24 -12.57 10.71
CA LEU A 157 10.18 -13.68 10.90
C LEU A 157 11.62 -13.23 10.65
N ALA A 158 11.86 -12.41 9.62
CA ALA A 158 13.17 -11.85 9.33
C ALA A 158 13.67 -10.85 10.41
N LEU A 159 12.77 -10.34 11.26
CA LEU A 159 13.10 -9.51 12.42
C LEU A 159 13.39 -10.31 13.69
N GLY A 160 13.21 -11.64 13.66
CA GLY A 160 13.33 -12.49 14.85
C GLY A 160 12.24 -12.22 15.89
N LEU A 161 11.04 -11.79 15.47
CA LEU A 161 9.91 -11.72 16.41
C LEU A 161 9.59 -13.09 16.97
N ASP A 162 9.08 -13.12 18.20
CA ASP A 162 8.69 -14.36 18.86
C ASP A 162 7.54 -15.07 18.15
N HIS A 163 7.44 -16.37 18.42
CA HIS A 163 6.47 -17.26 17.79
C HIS A 163 5.01 -16.85 18.05
N ASP A 164 4.74 -16.29 19.24
CA ASP A 164 3.40 -15.87 19.64
C ASP A 164 2.93 -14.64 18.87
N ALA A 165 3.81 -13.66 18.65
CA ALA A 165 3.52 -12.46 17.86
C ALA A 165 3.22 -12.80 16.40
N LEU A 166 3.94 -13.77 15.82
CA LEU A 166 3.71 -14.26 14.46
C LEU A 166 2.37 -14.99 14.34
N THR A 167 2.12 -15.92 15.26
CA THR A 167 0.86 -16.66 15.34
C THR A 167 -0.33 -15.72 15.47
N SER A 168 -0.24 -14.68 16.31
CA SER A 168 -1.30 -13.69 16.47
C SER A 168 -1.57 -12.92 15.19
N ARG A 169 -0.52 -12.50 14.46
CA ARG A 169 -0.68 -11.77 13.20
C ARG A 169 -1.31 -12.62 12.10
N TRP A 170 -0.92 -13.87 11.96
CA TRP A 170 -1.51 -14.75 10.95
C TRP A 170 -2.95 -15.15 11.27
N ARG A 171 -3.30 -15.32 12.56
CA ARG A 171 -4.71 -15.46 12.98
C ARG A 171 -5.52 -14.23 12.63
N GLU A 172 -4.97 -13.03 12.83
CA GLU A 172 -5.62 -11.78 12.44
C GLU A 172 -5.82 -11.69 10.91
N ALA A 173 -4.83 -12.10 10.12
CA ALA A 173 -4.97 -12.17 8.67
C ALA A 173 -6.10 -13.10 8.23
N LEU A 174 -6.21 -14.29 8.83
CA LEU A 174 -7.32 -15.23 8.56
C LEU A 174 -8.68 -14.66 9.00
N ARG A 175 -8.74 -13.98 10.14
CA ARG A 175 -9.95 -13.29 10.61
C ARG A 175 -10.39 -12.24 9.59
N LEU A 176 -9.48 -11.36 9.16
CA LEU A 176 -9.75 -10.34 8.15
C LEU A 176 -10.17 -10.96 6.81
N LEU A 177 -9.53 -12.05 6.40
CA LEU A 177 -9.87 -12.77 5.17
C LEU A 177 -11.30 -13.33 5.23
N SER A 178 -11.78 -13.77 6.40
CA SER A 178 -13.15 -14.23 6.59
C SER A 178 -14.20 -13.12 6.45
N GLU A 179 -13.80 -11.87 6.71
CA GLU A 179 -14.64 -10.67 6.58
C GLU A 179 -14.73 -10.14 5.14
N VAL A 180 -13.91 -10.66 4.22
CA VAL A 180 -14.00 -10.32 2.79
C VAL A 180 -15.33 -10.82 2.23
N ASP A 181 -16.20 -9.87 1.86
CA ASP A 181 -17.50 -10.14 1.24
C ASP A 181 -17.36 -10.23 -0.30
N PRO A 182 -17.50 -11.43 -0.90
CA PRO A 182 -17.41 -11.57 -2.35
C PRO A 182 -18.53 -10.82 -3.10
N ALA A 183 -19.64 -10.47 -2.45
CA ALA A 183 -20.74 -9.74 -3.07
C ALA A 183 -20.35 -8.32 -3.51
N LEU A 184 -19.26 -7.78 -2.98
CA LEU A 184 -18.68 -6.49 -3.39
C LEU A 184 -18.15 -6.52 -4.84
N GLY A 185 -17.94 -7.70 -5.43
CA GLY A 185 -17.61 -7.82 -6.86
C GLY A 185 -18.73 -7.28 -7.77
N ARG A 186 -18.35 -6.49 -8.78
CA ARG A 186 -19.28 -5.80 -9.68
C ARG A 186 -19.86 -6.72 -10.74
N SER A 187 -19.20 -7.84 -11.02
CA SER A 187 -19.66 -8.86 -11.97
C SER A 187 -19.63 -10.27 -11.36
N PRO A 188 -20.45 -11.22 -11.84
CA PRO A 188 -20.40 -12.61 -11.36
C PRO A 188 -19.01 -13.23 -11.42
N GLN A 189 -18.24 -12.92 -12.47
CA GLN A 189 -16.87 -13.40 -12.64
C GLN A 189 -15.93 -12.85 -11.56
N GLU A 190 -16.08 -11.57 -11.21
CA GLU A 190 -15.29 -10.92 -10.16
C GLU A 190 -15.62 -11.49 -8.78
N ARG A 191 -16.90 -11.69 -8.47
CA ARG A 191 -17.34 -12.35 -7.22
C ARG A 191 -16.76 -13.75 -7.09
N GLU A 192 -16.78 -14.51 -8.17
CA GLU A 192 -16.22 -15.86 -8.21
C GLU A 192 -14.70 -15.84 -8.03
N ARG A 193 -14.00 -14.89 -8.66
CA ARG A 193 -12.56 -14.70 -8.50
C ARG A 193 -12.19 -14.36 -7.05
N ILE A 194 -12.92 -13.44 -6.41
CA ILE A 194 -12.70 -13.08 -5.00
C ILE A 194 -12.93 -14.30 -4.11
N THR A 195 -14.03 -15.04 -4.32
CA THR A 195 -14.35 -16.25 -3.56
C THR A 195 -13.24 -17.30 -3.66
N ARG A 196 -12.79 -17.59 -4.89
CA ARG A 196 -11.72 -18.57 -5.14
C ARG A 196 -10.40 -18.14 -4.50
N THR A 197 -10.05 -16.86 -4.63
CA THR A 197 -8.82 -16.31 -4.04
C THR A 197 -8.88 -16.41 -2.51
N ARG A 198 -10.01 -16.04 -1.91
CA ARG A 198 -10.23 -16.14 -0.47
C ARG A 198 -10.06 -17.57 0.05
N GLN A 199 -10.74 -18.53 -0.57
CA GLN A 199 -10.66 -19.95 -0.18
C GLN A 199 -9.25 -20.54 -0.34
N HIS A 200 -8.53 -20.11 -1.38
CA HIS A 200 -7.16 -20.55 -1.61
C HIS A 200 -6.22 -20.05 -0.50
N LEU A 201 -6.27 -18.74 -0.22
CA LEU A 201 -5.46 -18.12 0.84
C LEU A 201 -5.80 -18.65 2.22
N GLU A 202 -7.09 -18.85 2.52
CA GLU A 202 -7.55 -19.39 3.81
C GLU A 202 -6.95 -20.77 4.08
N ARG A 203 -6.92 -21.63 3.06
CA ARG A 203 -6.31 -22.97 3.15
C ARG A 203 -4.80 -22.88 3.35
N GLU A 204 -4.12 -22.18 2.45
CA GLU A 204 -2.65 -22.08 2.46
C GLU A 204 -2.15 -21.51 3.78
N TRP A 205 -2.78 -20.45 4.28
CA TRP A 205 -2.34 -19.77 5.51
C TRP A 205 -2.70 -20.56 6.77
N SER A 206 -3.80 -21.33 6.74
CA SER A 206 -4.12 -22.25 7.84
C SER A 206 -3.11 -23.38 7.93
N GLU A 207 -2.65 -23.92 6.79
CA GLU A 207 -1.59 -24.93 6.73
C GLU A 207 -0.27 -24.37 7.28
N GLN A 208 0.12 -23.16 6.88
CA GLN A 208 1.32 -22.46 7.40
C GLN A 208 1.24 -22.18 8.92
N LEU A 209 0.06 -21.79 9.42
CA LEU A 209 -0.14 -21.56 10.85
C LEU A 209 -0.06 -22.88 11.66
N ALA A 210 -0.56 -23.97 11.08
CA ALA A 210 -0.46 -25.29 11.70
C ALA A 210 0.98 -25.79 11.77
N SER A 211 1.78 -25.62 10.69
CA SER A 211 3.19 -26.02 10.67
C SER A 211 4.03 -25.26 11.70
N LEU A 212 3.78 -23.96 11.84
CA LEU A 212 4.40 -23.16 12.92
C LEU A 212 4.11 -23.75 14.30
N SER A 213 2.85 -24.13 14.57
CA SER A 213 2.44 -24.63 15.89
C SER A 213 3.06 -26.00 16.23
N THR A 214 3.53 -26.76 15.24
CA THR A 214 4.21 -28.06 15.43
C THR A 214 5.73 -27.95 15.49
N GLY A 215 6.32 -26.78 15.22
CA GLY A 215 7.77 -26.57 15.25
C GLY A 215 8.53 -27.16 14.06
N GLU A 216 7.83 -27.43 12.94
CA GLU A 216 8.41 -27.77 11.64
C GLU A 216 8.63 -26.52 10.79
#